data_AF-W1WZW7-F1
#
_entry.id   AF-W1WZW7-F1
#
_cell.length_a   1.000
_cell.length_b   1.000
_cell.length_c   1.000
_cell.angle_alpha   90.00
_cell.angle_beta   90.00
_cell.angle_gamma   90.00
#
_symmetry.space_group_name_H-M   'P 1'
#
loop_
_entity.id
_entity.type
_entity.pdbx_description
1 polymer ?
#
loop_
_entity_poly.entity_id
_entity_poly.type
_entity_poly.pdbx_seq_one_letter_code
_entity_poly.pdbx_strand_id
1 'polypeptide(L)'
;MVITNRLGIADSPALAREEERISKKAATTLFEKNLLNDMPSGTWTTLQKIHTILFQDIYDFAGTLRTVNIAKGNFRFVPVMYLAEAVKTIEDMPQSTFDEIIEKYVEMNVAHPFREGNG
;
A
#
# COMPACT_ATOMS: atom_id res chain seq x y z
N MET A 1 -8.57 -16.52 -7.90
CA MET A 1 -9.70 -15.90 -7.18
C MET A 1 -9.59 -14.41 -7.39
N VAL A 2 -10.66 -13.76 -7.85
CA VAL A 2 -10.66 -12.30 -8.08
C VAL A 2 -10.97 -11.59 -6.78
N ILE A 3 -10.22 -10.55 -6.48
CA ILE A 3 -10.42 -9.75 -5.25
C ILE A 3 -11.68 -8.91 -5.41
N THR A 4 -12.47 -8.84 -4.36
CA THR A 4 -13.66 -7.99 -4.31
C THR A 4 -13.27 -6.54 -4.58
N ASN A 5 -13.93 -5.94 -5.57
CA ASN A 5 -13.64 -4.61 -6.08
C ASN A 5 -14.94 -3.85 -6.34
N ARG A 6 -14.87 -2.53 -6.27
CA ARG A 6 -15.99 -1.59 -6.51
C ARG A 6 -16.49 -1.60 -7.96
N LEU A 7 -15.68 -2.13 -8.87
CA LEU A 7 -15.99 -2.18 -10.31
C LEU A 7 -16.90 -3.37 -10.66
N GLY A 8 -17.12 -4.31 -9.72
CA GLY A 8 -17.89 -5.53 -9.96
C GLY A 8 -17.24 -6.48 -10.97
N ILE A 9 -15.94 -6.34 -11.24
CA ILE A 9 -15.23 -7.14 -12.24
C ILE A 9 -14.85 -8.49 -11.62
N ALA A 10 -15.27 -9.58 -12.27
CA ALA A 10 -14.98 -10.96 -11.85
C ALA A 10 -13.96 -11.68 -12.74
N ASP A 11 -13.37 -10.98 -13.72
CA ASP A 11 -12.31 -11.48 -14.61
C ASP A 11 -10.96 -10.87 -14.23
N SER A 12 -9.97 -11.70 -13.90
CA SER A 12 -8.66 -11.24 -13.41
C SER A 12 -7.91 -10.35 -14.43
N PRO A 13 -7.78 -10.72 -15.71
CA PRO A 13 -7.16 -9.86 -16.72
C PRO A 13 -7.89 -8.52 -16.91
N ALA A 14 -9.23 -8.52 -16.91
CA ALA A 14 -10.00 -7.28 -17.01
C ALA A 14 -9.80 -6.39 -15.78
N LEU A 15 -9.80 -6.97 -14.57
CA LEU A 15 -9.57 -6.22 -13.34
C LEU A 15 -8.19 -5.57 -13.34
N ALA A 16 -7.15 -6.31 -13.71
CA ALA A 16 -5.78 -5.79 -13.75
C ALA A 16 -5.63 -4.59 -14.71
N ARG A 17 -6.30 -4.62 -15.88
CA ARG A 17 -6.28 -3.49 -16.83
C ARG A 17 -6.99 -2.26 -16.28
N GLU A 18 -8.15 -2.44 -15.66
CA GLU A 18 -8.88 -1.31 -15.08
C GLU A 18 -8.18 -0.76 -13.83
N GLU A 19 -7.60 -1.61 -13.00
CA GLU A 19 -6.74 -1.22 -11.88
C GLU A 19 -5.59 -0.33 -12.36
N GLU A 20 -4.83 -0.78 -13.35
CA GLU A 20 -3.71 -0.03 -13.92
C GLU A 20 -4.19 1.32 -14.46
N ARG A 21 -5.28 1.34 -15.23
CA ARG A 21 -5.82 2.56 -15.85
C ARG A 21 -6.27 3.58 -14.80
N ILE A 22 -7.01 3.13 -13.79
CA ILE A 22 -7.57 4.00 -12.74
C ILE A 22 -6.47 4.49 -11.80
N SER A 23 -5.61 3.58 -11.31
CA SER A 23 -4.53 3.94 -10.39
C SER A 23 -3.49 4.87 -11.01
N LYS A 24 -3.12 4.68 -12.30
CA LYS A 24 -2.22 5.61 -13.00
C LYS A 24 -2.81 7.00 -13.16
N LYS A 25 -4.11 7.11 -13.48
CA LYS A 25 -4.80 8.41 -13.53
C LYS A 25 -4.82 9.09 -12.15
N ALA A 26 -5.04 8.32 -11.09
CA ALA A 26 -4.96 8.82 -9.72
C ALA A 26 -3.54 9.26 -9.35
N ALA A 27 -2.51 8.53 -9.77
CA ALA A 27 -1.10 8.90 -9.57
C ALA A 27 -0.74 10.22 -10.26
N THR A 28 -1.19 10.43 -11.50
CA THR A 28 -1.06 11.70 -12.21
C THR A 28 -1.71 12.84 -11.42
N THR A 29 -2.94 12.61 -10.92
CA THR A 29 -3.65 13.61 -10.11
C THR A 29 -2.92 13.92 -8.80
N LEU A 30 -2.38 12.89 -8.13
CA LEU A 30 -1.60 13.02 -6.89
C LEU A 30 -0.39 13.93 -7.11
N PHE A 31 0.32 13.73 -8.21
CA PHE A 31 1.51 14.51 -8.58
C PHE A 31 1.15 15.94 -9.00
N GLU A 32 0.26 16.10 -10.00
CA GLU A 32 -0.08 17.42 -10.56
C GLU A 32 -0.71 18.36 -9.53
N LYS A 33 -1.47 17.80 -8.58
CA LYS A 33 -2.10 18.57 -7.51
C LYS A 33 -1.24 18.69 -6.24
N ASN A 34 -0.02 18.17 -6.25
CA ASN A 34 0.90 18.25 -5.11
C ASN A 34 0.28 17.72 -3.80
N LEU A 35 -0.52 16.64 -3.86
CA LEU A 35 -1.37 16.20 -2.75
C LEU A 35 -0.61 15.70 -1.51
N LEU A 36 0.71 15.56 -1.60
CA LEU A 36 1.58 15.08 -0.53
C LEU A 36 2.57 16.14 -0.02
N ASN A 37 2.61 17.36 -0.59
CA ASN A 37 3.67 18.33 -0.29
C ASN A 37 3.71 18.74 1.19
N ASP A 38 2.56 18.77 1.85
CA ASP A 38 2.44 19.14 3.27
C ASP A 38 2.46 17.92 4.20
N MET A 39 2.79 16.73 3.68
CA MET A 39 2.81 15.48 4.45
C MET A 39 4.24 15.01 4.73
N PRO A 40 4.53 14.52 5.95
CA PRO A 40 5.86 14.02 6.29
C PRO A 40 6.17 12.72 5.55
N SER A 41 7.37 12.62 4.96
CA SER A 41 7.85 11.40 4.32
C SER A 41 8.17 10.30 5.34
N GLY A 42 8.02 9.04 4.91
CA GLY A 42 8.39 7.87 5.73
C GLY A 42 7.44 7.54 6.88
N THR A 43 6.24 8.12 6.88
CA THR A 43 5.19 7.87 7.89
C THR A 43 4.12 6.91 7.36
N TRP A 44 3.48 6.17 8.27
CA TRP A 44 2.35 5.30 7.91
C TRP A 44 1.20 6.13 7.33
N THR A 45 0.93 7.30 7.90
CA THR A 45 -0.16 8.18 7.44
C THR A 45 0.04 8.62 5.99
N THR A 46 1.26 8.95 5.58
CA THR A 46 1.56 9.31 4.18
C THR A 46 1.42 8.10 3.25
N LEU A 47 1.92 6.92 3.66
CA LEU A 47 1.75 5.68 2.89
C LEU A 47 0.28 5.29 2.73
N GLN A 48 -0.50 5.39 3.81
CA GLN A 48 -1.95 5.20 3.82
C GLN A 48 -2.62 6.16 2.82
N LYS A 49 -2.25 7.45 2.85
CA LYS A 49 -2.82 8.45 1.94
C LYS A 49 -2.52 8.15 0.48
N ILE A 50 -1.28 7.75 0.16
CA ILE A 50 -0.87 7.32 -1.18
C ILE A 50 -1.78 6.17 -1.62
N HIS A 51 -1.87 5.10 -0.83
CA HIS A 51 -2.66 3.93 -1.18
C HIS A 51 -4.16 4.27 -1.32
N THR A 52 -4.73 5.11 -0.44
CA THR A 52 -6.12 5.57 -0.58
C THR A 52 -6.32 6.30 -1.91
N ILE A 53 -5.47 7.28 -2.25
CA ILE A 53 -5.63 8.04 -3.50
C ILE A 53 -5.58 7.12 -4.72
N LEU A 54 -4.64 6.18 -4.76
CA LEU A 54 -4.44 5.30 -5.90
C LEU A 54 -5.59 4.29 -6.08
N PHE A 55 -6.19 3.82 -4.97
CA PHE A 55 -7.06 2.63 -5.00
C PHE A 55 -8.48 2.83 -4.47
N GLN A 56 -8.86 4.01 -3.96
CA GLN A 56 -10.21 4.25 -3.37
C GLN A 56 -11.38 4.01 -4.33
N ASP A 57 -11.17 4.17 -5.64
CA ASP A 57 -12.19 3.93 -6.66
C ASP A 57 -12.23 2.44 -7.10
N ILE A 58 -11.28 1.63 -6.64
CA ILE A 58 -11.13 0.22 -7.00
C ILE A 58 -11.49 -0.68 -5.81
N TYR A 59 -11.02 -0.36 -4.61
CA TYR A 59 -11.11 -1.22 -3.42
C TYR A 59 -11.71 -0.51 -2.22
N ASP A 60 -12.65 -1.17 -1.53
CA ASP A 60 -13.24 -0.66 -0.29
C ASP A 60 -12.22 -0.55 0.87
N PHE A 61 -11.15 -1.33 0.81
CA PHE A 61 -10.09 -1.35 1.81
C PHE A 61 -8.92 -0.41 1.49
N ALA A 62 -9.07 0.52 0.54
CA ALA A 62 -7.98 1.38 0.13
C ALA A 62 -7.46 2.24 1.30
N GLY A 63 -6.20 2.01 1.69
CA GLY A 63 -5.55 2.68 2.82
C GLY A 63 -5.86 2.05 4.17
N THR A 64 -6.46 0.86 4.23
CA THR A 64 -6.66 0.14 5.50
C THR A 64 -5.66 -1.00 5.64
N LEU A 65 -5.26 -1.28 6.88
CA LEU A 65 -4.48 -2.49 7.18
C LEU A 65 -5.27 -3.73 6.75
N ARG A 66 -4.60 -4.69 6.14
CA ARG A 66 -5.20 -5.96 5.76
C ARG A 66 -5.65 -6.75 6.98
N THR A 67 -6.73 -7.49 6.81
CA THR A 67 -7.34 -8.33 7.84
C THR A 67 -7.06 -9.82 7.66
N VAL A 68 -6.30 -10.19 6.62
CA VAL A 68 -5.92 -11.58 6.31
C VAL A 68 -4.40 -11.73 6.15
N ASN A 69 -3.88 -12.92 6.46
CA ASN A 69 -2.49 -13.26 6.19
C ASN A 69 -2.28 -13.46 4.68
N ILE A 70 -1.13 -13.05 4.18
CA ILE A 70 -0.74 -13.15 2.77
C ILE A 70 0.69 -13.65 2.63
N ALA A 71 1.00 -14.21 1.47
CA ALA A 71 2.31 -14.73 1.12
C ALA A 71 2.56 -14.53 -0.38
N LYS A 72 3.84 -14.43 -0.76
CA LYS A 72 4.28 -14.43 -2.16
C LYS A 72 5.31 -15.53 -2.35
N GLY A 73 4.97 -16.55 -3.13
CA GLY A 73 5.75 -17.79 -3.19
C GLY A 73 5.84 -18.41 -1.79
N ASN A 74 7.07 -18.65 -1.33
CA ASN A 74 7.33 -19.24 -0.02
C ASN A 74 7.49 -18.20 1.11
N PHE A 75 7.49 -16.91 0.79
CA PHE A 75 7.65 -15.84 1.77
C PHE A 75 6.30 -15.46 2.37
N ARG A 76 6.19 -15.54 3.70
CA ARG A 76 5.02 -15.08 4.45
C ARG A 76 5.32 -13.70 5.03
N PHE A 77 4.45 -12.74 4.75
CA PHE A 77 4.53 -11.39 5.33
C PHE A 77 4.10 -11.42 6.81
N VAL A 78 4.28 -10.29 7.51
CA VAL A 78 3.96 -10.17 8.94
C VAL A 78 2.54 -10.67 9.25
N PRO A 79 2.33 -11.57 10.23
CA PRO A 79 1.00 -12.01 10.59
C PRO A 79 0.10 -10.85 11.02
N VAL A 80 -1.18 -10.86 10.61
CA VAL A 80 -2.14 -9.77 10.89
C VAL A 80 -2.20 -9.42 12.38
N MET A 81 -2.09 -10.42 13.27
CA MET A 81 -2.10 -10.22 14.72
C MET A 81 -0.99 -9.29 15.23
N TYR A 82 0.10 -9.13 14.48
CA TYR A 82 1.24 -8.27 14.83
C TYR A 82 1.39 -7.06 13.90
N LEU A 83 0.57 -6.98 12.83
CA LEU A 83 0.80 -6.04 11.74
C LEU A 83 0.72 -4.57 12.18
N ALA A 84 -0.28 -4.22 13.01
CA ALA A 84 -0.44 -2.85 13.47
C ALA A 84 0.78 -2.36 14.31
N GLU A 85 1.29 -3.22 15.19
CA GLU A 85 2.46 -2.89 16.01
C GLU A 85 3.75 -2.86 15.18
N ALA A 86 3.88 -3.75 14.21
CA ALA A 86 5.01 -3.76 13.28
C ALA A 86 5.06 -2.46 12.47
N VAL A 87 3.94 -2.04 11.87
CA VAL A 87 3.87 -0.77 11.11
C VAL A 87 4.24 0.43 11.97
N LYS A 88 3.73 0.49 13.21
CA LYS A 88 4.10 1.55 14.16
C LYS A 88 5.59 1.56 14.47
N THR A 89 6.16 0.38 14.73
CA THR A 89 7.60 0.24 15.00
C THR A 89 8.45 0.67 13.81
N ILE A 90 8.04 0.31 12.59
CA ILE A 90 8.74 0.66 11.35
C ILE A 90 8.67 2.17 11.09
N GLU A 91 7.54 2.81 11.37
CA GLU A 91 7.39 4.26 11.24
C GLU A 91 8.42 5.03 12.08
N ASP A 92 8.75 4.52 13.28
CA ASP A 92 9.74 5.11 14.18
C ASP A 92 11.21 4.81 13.80
N MET A 93 11.45 3.97 12.78
CA MET A 93 12.82 3.69 12.29
C MET A 93 13.50 4.96 11.74
N PRO A 94 14.82 5.12 11.95
CA PRO A 94 15.59 6.22 11.38
C PRO A 94 15.56 6.17 9.84
N GLN A 95 15.80 7.32 9.21
CA GLN A 95 15.73 7.50 7.75
C GLN A 95 16.60 8.68 7.27
N SER A 96 17.68 8.99 8.00
CA SER A 96 18.55 10.13 7.74
C SER A 96 19.69 9.80 6.78
N THR A 97 20.01 8.51 6.62
CA THR A 97 21.01 8.01 5.67
C THR A 97 20.38 7.10 4.61
N PHE A 98 21.12 6.86 3.53
CA PHE A 98 20.66 5.94 2.48
C PHE A 98 20.43 4.52 3.03
N ASP A 99 21.35 4.01 3.84
CA ASP A 99 21.25 2.66 4.41
C ASP A 99 20.02 2.54 5.32
N GLU A 100 19.78 3.53 6.19
CA GLU A 100 18.58 3.57 7.05
C GLU A 100 17.28 3.61 6.23
N ILE A 101 17.25 4.36 5.12
CA ILE A 101 16.08 4.41 4.23
C ILE A 101 15.83 3.04 3.58
N ILE A 102 16.90 2.34 3.16
CA ILE A 102 16.78 0.99 2.59
C ILE A 102 16.28 0.01 3.64
N GLU A 103 16.82 0.04 4.86
CA GLU A 103 16.36 -0.81 5.97
C GLU A 103 14.88 -0.58 6.26
N LYS A 104 14.45 0.68 6.41
CA LYS A 104 13.05 1.04 6.63
C LYS A 104 12.14 0.59 5.49
N TYR A 105 12.58 0.72 4.24
CA TYR A 105 11.84 0.23 3.07
C TYR A 105 11.69 -1.30 3.08
N VAL A 106 12.77 -2.03 3.37
CA VAL A 106 12.76 -3.50 3.44
C VAL A 106 11.78 -3.96 4.51
N GLU A 107 11.83 -3.38 5.71
CA GLU A 107 10.92 -3.73 6.80
C GLU A 107 9.45 -3.42 6.45
N MET A 108 9.16 -2.27 5.82
CA MET A 108 7.80 -1.95 5.38
C MET A 108 7.30 -2.93 4.29
N ASN A 109 8.17 -3.35 3.37
CA ASN A 109 7.83 -4.35 2.37
C ASN A 109 7.57 -5.74 3.00
N VAL A 110 8.27 -6.09 4.08
CA VAL A 110 8.02 -7.31 4.87
C VAL A 110 6.71 -7.21 5.66
N ALA A 111 6.36 -6.03 6.20
CA ALA A 111 5.07 -5.79 6.83
C ALA A 111 3.92 -5.99 5.84
N HIS A 112 4.08 -5.46 4.63
CA HIS A 112 3.13 -5.58 3.51
C HIS A 112 1.70 -5.25 3.97
N PRO A 113 1.47 -3.99 4.40
CA PRO A 113 0.34 -3.63 5.25
C PRO A 113 -1.02 -3.69 4.54
N PHE A 114 -1.06 -3.58 3.22
CA PHE A 114 -2.29 -3.58 2.44
C PHE A 114 -2.59 -4.96 1.87
N ARG A 115 -3.85 -5.20 1.49
CA ARG A 115 -4.26 -6.47 0.87
C ARG A 115 -3.72 -6.62 -0.56
N GLU A 116 -3.62 -5.52 -1.29
CA GLU A 116 -3.03 -5.38 -2.63
C GLU A 116 -2.36 -4.01 -2.72
N GLY A 117 -1.56 -3.76 -3.77
CA GLY A 117 -1.02 -2.41 -4.02
C GLY A 117 0.08 -1.95 -3.05
N ASN A 118 0.86 -2.89 -2.49
CA ASN A 118 1.97 -2.58 -1.57
C ASN A 118 3.27 -2.14 -2.26
N GLY A 119 3.44 -2.50 -3.53
CA GLY A 119 4.66 -2.25 -4.31
C GLY A 119 4.71 -0.86 -4.94
#